data_AF-X1DGB1-F1
#
_entry.id   AF-X1DGB1-F1
#
_cell.length_a   1.000
_cell.length_b   1.000
_cell.length_c   1.000
_cell.angle_alpha   90.00
_cell.angle_beta   90.00
_cell.angle_gamma   90.00
#
_symmetry.space_group_name_H-M   'P 1'
#
loop_
_entity.id
_entity.type
_entity.pdbx_description
1 polymer ?
#
loop_
_entity_poly.entity_id
_entity_poly.type
_entity_poly.pdbx_seq_one_letter_code
_entity_poly.pdbx_strand_id
1 'polypeptide(L)'
;MSKREIIRIYTNESVIVAIAEGLRRRGVNAISAKDVGNLGLTDEDQLKYALKEKLVIFTHDDDFLSLVRKSKLEHCGIILALIVPYYVALHLALAEIKAKGWQALVKELGYAGATKFILLYEPSEGNYTEKRKELLKDLTIDEIIREIENKRKR
;
A
#
# COMPACT_ATOMS: atom_id res chain seq x y z
N MET A 1 -30.62 -6.84 -24.44
CA MET A 1 -29.72 -6.58 -23.29
C MET A 1 -28.32 -6.30 -23.83
N SER A 2 -27.84 -5.07 -23.71
CA SER A 2 -26.46 -4.73 -24.07
C SER A 2 -25.49 -5.55 -23.21
N LYS A 3 -24.57 -6.26 -23.85
CA LYS A 3 -23.53 -7.07 -23.21
C LYS A 3 -22.61 -6.08 -22.48
N ARG A 4 -22.71 -5.99 -21.14
CA ARG A 4 -21.77 -5.16 -20.36
C ARG A 4 -20.37 -5.69 -20.60
N GLU A 5 -19.51 -4.89 -21.24
CA GLU A 5 -18.09 -5.21 -21.35
C GLU A 5 -17.48 -5.27 -19.95
N ILE A 6 -16.76 -6.35 -19.67
CA ILE A 6 -16.08 -6.55 -18.39
C ILE A 6 -14.80 -5.71 -18.45
N ILE A 7 -14.77 -4.62 -17.69
CA ILE A 7 -13.59 -3.78 -17.55
C ILE A 7 -12.48 -4.58 -16.85
N ARG A 8 -11.28 -4.54 -17.42
CA ARG A 8 -10.07 -5.12 -16.86
C ARG A 8 -9.15 -3.99 -16.40
N ILE A 9 -8.71 -4.06 -15.15
CA ILE A 9 -7.95 -3.00 -14.49
C ILE A 9 -6.49 -3.43 -14.32
N TYR A 10 -5.58 -2.52 -14.63
CA TYR A 10 -4.16 -2.62 -14.34
C TYR A 10 -3.76 -1.55 -13.33
N THR A 11 -3.40 -1.94 -12.10
CA THR A 11 -2.90 -0.98 -11.11
C THR A 11 -1.39 -0.80 -11.31
N ASN A 12 -0.92 0.40 -11.63
CA ASN A 12 0.51 0.65 -11.80
C ASN A 12 1.24 0.60 -10.43
N GLU A 13 2.56 0.81 -10.46
CA GLU A 13 3.39 0.72 -9.26
C GLU A 13 3.09 1.77 -8.18
N SER A 14 2.48 2.90 -8.54
CA SER A 14 2.05 3.92 -7.57
C SER A 14 0.96 3.42 -6.62
N VAL A 15 0.29 2.30 -6.96
CA VAL A 15 -0.87 1.78 -6.25
C VAL A 15 -0.48 0.54 -5.44
N ILE A 16 -0.84 0.54 -4.14
CA ILE A 16 -0.55 -0.60 -3.28
C ILE A 16 -1.27 -1.86 -3.77
N VAL A 17 -0.58 -3.01 -3.76
CA VAL A 17 -1.08 -4.28 -4.30
C VAL A 17 -2.41 -4.73 -3.67
N ALA A 18 -2.64 -4.37 -2.40
CA ALA A 18 -3.88 -4.67 -1.70
C ALA A 18 -5.13 -4.03 -2.35
N ILE A 19 -4.98 -2.97 -3.15
CA ILE A 19 -6.08 -2.38 -3.93
C ILE A 19 -6.49 -3.33 -5.06
N ALA A 20 -5.55 -3.87 -5.83
CA ALA A 20 -5.83 -4.85 -6.87
C ALA A 20 -6.50 -6.11 -6.28
N GLU A 21 -6.03 -6.59 -5.13
CA GLU A 21 -6.71 -7.67 -4.41
C GLU A 21 -8.13 -7.30 -3.96
N GLY A 22 -8.31 -6.08 -3.44
CA GLY A 22 -9.60 -5.58 -2.99
C GLY A 22 -10.63 -5.47 -4.13
N LEU A 23 -10.16 -5.12 -5.34
CA LEU A 23 -10.95 -5.12 -6.57
C LEU A 23 -11.34 -6.55 -6.97
N ARG A 24 -10.38 -7.48 -6.98
CA ARG A 24 -10.65 -8.91 -7.27
C ARG A 24 -11.66 -9.52 -6.32
N ARG A 25 -11.56 -9.25 -5.02
CA ARG A 25 -12.53 -9.70 -3.99
C ARG A 25 -13.95 -9.18 -4.23
N ARG A 26 -14.11 -8.09 -4.99
CA ARG A 26 -15.40 -7.50 -5.37
C ARG A 26 -15.87 -7.92 -6.78
N GLY A 27 -15.21 -8.90 -7.40
CA GLY A 27 -15.56 -9.41 -8.71
C GLY A 27 -15.07 -8.55 -9.89
N VAL A 28 -14.19 -7.59 -9.64
CA VAL A 28 -13.55 -6.80 -10.70
C VAL A 28 -12.33 -7.55 -11.23
N ASN A 29 -12.16 -7.63 -12.55
CA ASN A 29 -10.94 -8.19 -13.15
C ASN A 29 -9.81 -7.18 -12.99
N ALA A 30 -8.90 -7.42 -12.06
CA ALA A 30 -7.79 -6.52 -11.74
C ALA A 30 -6.47 -7.27 -11.59
N ILE A 31 -5.41 -6.71 -12.18
CA ILE A 31 -4.03 -7.16 -12.06
C ILE A 31 -3.15 -5.97 -11.65
N SER A 32 -2.10 -6.20 -10.88
CA SER A 32 -1.14 -5.17 -10.48
C SER A 32 0.17 -5.27 -11.27
N ALA A 33 0.93 -4.18 -11.34
CA ALA A 33 2.29 -4.18 -11.88
C ALA A 33 3.16 -5.26 -11.22
N LYS A 34 2.98 -5.50 -9.92
CA LYS A 34 3.66 -6.59 -9.20
C LYS A 34 3.25 -7.98 -9.70
N ASP A 35 1.96 -8.21 -9.94
CA ASP A 35 1.44 -9.52 -10.37
C ASP A 35 2.07 -9.98 -11.70
N VAL A 36 2.48 -9.04 -12.55
CA VAL A 36 2.99 -9.30 -13.90
C VAL A 36 4.47 -8.95 -14.08
N GLY A 37 5.17 -8.60 -13.00
CA GLY A 37 6.61 -8.30 -13.04
C GLY A 37 6.98 -6.95 -13.67
N ASN A 38 6.05 -6.00 -13.72
CA ASN A 38 6.18 -4.69 -14.34
C ASN A 38 6.54 -3.56 -13.35
N LEU A 39 7.04 -3.90 -12.15
CA LEU A 39 7.56 -2.89 -11.24
C LEU A 39 8.84 -2.27 -11.82
N GLY A 40 9.00 -0.95 -11.68
CA GLY A 40 10.11 -0.17 -12.20
C GLY A 40 10.01 0.18 -13.69
N LEU A 41 8.92 -0.19 -14.37
CA LEU A 41 8.68 0.28 -15.75
C LEU A 41 8.38 1.77 -15.77
N THR A 42 8.86 2.45 -16.80
CA THR A 42 8.50 3.84 -17.08
C THR A 42 6.99 3.98 -17.34
N ASP A 43 6.41 5.15 -17.09
CA ASP A 43 4.98 5.40 -17.35
C ASP A 43 4.56 5.09 -18.79
N GLU A 44 5.45 5.36 -19.74
CA GLU A 44 5.24 5.01 -21.15
C GLU A 44 5.16 3.50 -21.35
N ASP A 45 6.04 2.73 -20.73
CA ASP A 45 6.03 1.26 -20.83
C ASP A 45 4.85 0.64 -20.06
N GLN A 46 4.45 1.24 -18.93
CA GLN A 46 3.22 0.89 -18.21
C GLN A 46 1.98 1.09 -19.12
N LEU A 47 1.90 2.21 -19.85
CA LEU A 47 0.85 2.50 -20.83
C LEU A 47 0.86 1.52 -22.01
N LYS A 48 2.04 1.24 -22.58
CA LYS A 48 2.18 0.28 -23.69
C LYS A 48 1.72 -1.12 -23.28
N TYR A 49 2.10 -1.57 -22.08
CA TYR A 49 1.64 -2.84 -21.54
C TYR A 49 0.12 -2.86 -21.38
N ALA A 50 -0.45 -1.84 -20.75
CA ALA A 50 -1.89 -1.76 -20.55
C ALA A 50 -2.67 -1.75 -21.88
N LEU A 51 -2.20 -1.00 -22.88
CA LEU A 51 -2.81 -0.95 -24.21
C LEU A 51 -2.75 -2.32 -24.89
N LYS A 52 -1.57 -2.97 -24.90
CA LYS A 52 -1.37 -4.31 -25.48
C LYS A 52 -2.34 -5.33 -24.88
N GLU A 53 -2.51 -5.30 -23.56
CA GLU A 53 -3.35 -6.25 -22.82
C GLU A 53 -4.82 -5.82 -22.72
N LYS A 54 -5.19 -4.68 -23.32
CA LYS A 54 -6.52 -4.07 -23.28
C LYS A 54 -7.02 -3.82 -21.85
N LEU A 55 -6.19 -3.16 -21.06
CA LEU A 55 -6.42 -2.86 -19.64
C LEU A 55 -6.59 -1.35 -19.43
N VAL A 56 -7.51 -0.99 -18.53
CA VAL A 56 -7.63 0.37 -18.01
C VAL A 56 -6.58 0.55 -16.92
N ILE A 57 -5.73 1.58 -17.04
CA ILE A 57 -4.78 1.92 -15.97
C ILE A 57 -5.53 2.51 -14.78
N PHE A 58 -5.19 2.06 -13.59
CA PHE A 58 -5.58 2.66 -12.32
C PHE A 58 -4.30 3.16 -11.65
N THR A 59 -4.21 4.46 -11.39
CA THR A 59 -2.98 5.11 -10.91
C THR A 59 -3.29 6.21 -9.89
N HIS A 60 -2.35 6.47 -8.98
CA HIS A 60 -2.32 7.67 -8.13
C HIS A 60 -1.48 8.80 -8.74
N ASP A 61 -0.75 8.51 -9.80
CA ASP A 61 0.20 9.41 -10.47
C ASP A 61 -0.48 10.19 -11.61
N ASP A 62 -0.50 11.52 -11.49
CA ASP A 62 -1.08 12.42 -12.49
C ASP A 62 -0.15 12.69 -13.68
N ASP A 63 1.13 12.31 -13.62
CA ASP A 63 2.05 12.42 -14.76
C ASP A 63 1.59 11.59 -15.96
N PHE A 64 0.83 10.51 -15.74
CA PHE A 64 0.15 9.77 -16.82
C PHE A 64 -0.75 10.67 -17.66
N LEU A 65 -1.46 11.64 -17.06
CA LEU A 65 -2.33 12.56 -17.80
C LEU A 65 -1.52 13.53 -18.66
N SER A 66 -0.41 14.03 -18.12
CA SER A 66 0.51 14.90 -18.83
C SER A 66 1.16 14.17 -20.00
N LEU A 67 1.56 12.91 -19.78
CA LEU A 67 2.17 12.05 -20.79
C LEU A 67 1.22 11.82 -21.96
N VAL A 68 0.02 11.26 -21.74
CA VAL A 68 -0.91 10.94 -22.84
C VAL A 68 -1.35 12.18 -23.62
N ARG A 69 -1.43 13.35 -22.97
CA ARG A 69 -1.72 14.63 -23.66
C ARG A 69 -0.58 15.06 -24.58
N LYS A 70 0.67 14.95 -24.13
CA LYS A 70 1.85 15.41 -24.87
C LYS A 70 2.25 14.44 -25.99
N SER A 71 2.31 13.15 -25.69
CA SER A 71 2.80 12.12 -26.62
C SER A 71 1.71 11.50 -27.49
N LYS A 72 0.43 11.83 -27.27
CA LYS A 72 -0.72 11.25 -27.98
C LYS A 72 -0.73 9.72 -27.97
N LEU A 73 -0.21 9.12 -26.88
CA LEU A 73 -0.24 7.67 -26.72
C LEU A 73 -1.68 7.19 -26.56
N GLU A 74 -2.03 6.17 -27.34
CA GLU A 74 -3.30 5.48 -27.20
C GLU A 74 -3.37 4.75 -25.85
N HIS A 75 -4.57 4.68 -25.27
CA HIS A 75 -4.81 3.96 -24.02
C HIS A 75 -6.26 3.45 -23.97
N CYS A 76 -6.49 2.35 -23.26
CA CYS A 76 -7.85 1.83 -23.04
C CYS A 76 -8.63 2.59 -21.95
N GLY A 77 -7.99 3.57 -21.31
CA GLY A 77 -8.58 4.41 -20.26
C GLY A 77 -7.61 4.56 -19.10
N ILE A 78 -7.73 5.67 -18.38
CA ILE A 78 -6.98 5.95 -17.16
C ILE A 78 -7.99 6.34 -16.08
N ILE A 79 -8.01 5.58 -14.98
CA ILE A 79 -8.67 5.90 -13.74
C ILE A 79 -7.63 6.55 -12.84
N LEU A 80 -7.74 7.87 -12.69
CA LEU A 80 -6.95 8.61 -11.72
C LEU A 80 -7.61 8.51 -10.36
N ALA A 81 -7.03 7.71 -9.48
CA ALA A 81 -7.45 7.62 -8.09
C ALA A 81 -6.81 8.76 -7.32
N LEU A 82 -7.39 9.95 -7.40
CA LEU A 82 -6.95 11.06 -6.58
C LEU A 82 -7.13 10.70 -5.11
N ILE A 83 -6.02 10.42 -4.43
CA ILE A 83 -6.00 10.55 -2.98
C ILE A 83 -6.05 12.06 -2.76
N VAL A 84 -7.27 12.61 -2.70
CA VAL A 84 -7.46 13.95 -2.17
C VAL A 84 -6.78 13.95 -0.81
N PRO A 85 -5.66 14.69 -0.66
CA PRO A 85 -4.93 14.60 0.57
C PRO A 85 -5.87 15.08 1.67
N TYR A 86 -6.09 14.22 2.66
CA TYR A 86 -6.78 14.56 3.90
C TYR A 86 -6.10 15.72 4.68
N TYR A 87 -5.10 16.39 4.09
CA TYR A 87 -4.45 17.58 4.64
C TYR A 87 -5.37 18.79 4.76
N VAL A 88 -6.48 18.88 4.01
CA VAL A 88 -7.41 20.02 4.16
C VAL A 88 -8.41 19.81 5.32
N ALA A 89 -8.56 18.59 5.86
CA ALA A 89 -9.62 18.30 6.82
C ALA A 89 -9.18 17.75 8.19
N LEU A 90 -7.94 17.26 8.37
CA LEU A 90 -7.67 16.46 9.58
C LEU A 90 -6.21 16.52 10.05
N HIS A 91 -5.80 17.66 10.60
CA HIS A 91 -4.47 17.81 11.21
C HIS A 91 -4.28 17.04 12.53
N LEU A 92 -5.24 16.19 12.94
CA LEU A 92 -5.19 15.45 14.21
C LEU A 92 -5.33 13.91 14.11
N ALA A 93 -5.75 13.33 12.98
CA ALA A 93 -6.14 11.91 12.99
C ALA A 93 -5.04 10.90 12.68
N LEU A 94 -3.99 11.23 11.92
CA LEU A 94 -3.02 10.19 11.53
C LEU A 94 -2.17 9.71 12.73
N ALA A 95 -1.76 10.64 13.59
CA ALA A 95 -1.06 10.30 14.83
C ALA A 95 -1.96 9.52 15.78
N GLU A 96 -3.23 9.90 15.89
CA GLU A 96 -4.21 9.21 16.73
C GLU A 96 -4.53 7.80 16.21
N ILE A 97 -4.70 7.63 14.90
CA ILE A 97 -4.90 6.33 14.26
C ILE A 97 -3.66 5.44 14.45
N LYS A 98 -2.45 5.98 14.26
CA LYS A 98 -1.20 5.26 14.51
C LYS A 98 -1.09 4.85 15.99
N ALA A 99 -1.42 5.74 16.91
CA ALA A 99 -1.41 5.45 18.34
C ALA A 99 -2.42 4.36 18.71
N LYS A 100 -3.68 4.46 18.25
CA LYS A 100 -4.72 3.46 18.49
C LYS A 100 -4.38 2.11 17.84
N GLY A 101 -3.86 2.13 16.62
CA GLY A 101 -3.41 0.92 15.92
C GLY A 101 -2.25 0.24 16.65
N TRP A 102 -1.26 1.00 17.10
CA TRP A 102 -0.16 0.49 17.92
C TRP A 102 -0.66 -0.12 19.24
N GLN A 103 -1.54 0.58 19.96
CA GLN A 103 -2.13 0.08 21.21
C GLN A 103 -2.90 -1.23 20.99
N ALA A 104 -3.69 -1.33 19.92
CA ALA A 104 -4.39 -2.56 19.57
C ALA A 104 -3.44 -3.71 19.26
N LEU A 105 -2.37 -3.46 18.51
CA LEU A 105 -1.35 -4.46 18.19
C LEU A 105 -0.58 -4.93 19.44
N VAL A 106 -0.18 -4.00 20.31
CA VAL A 106 0.51 -4.33 21.56
C VAL A 106 -0.40 -5.14 22.48
N LYS A 107 -1.69 -4.80 22.57
CA LYS A 107 -2.65 -5.54 23.38
C LYS A 107 -2.78 -7.00 22.96
N GLU A 108 -2.86 -7.28 21.66
CA GLU A 108 -3.10 -8.63 21.15
C GLU A 108 -1.81 -9.45 20.98
N LEU A 109 -0.70 -8.80 20.59
CA LEU A 109 0.54 -9.48 20.19
C LEU A 109 1.69 -9.27 21.17
N GLY A 110 1.56 -8.32 22.09
CA GLY A 110 2.67 -7.79 22.89
C GLY A 110 3.64 -6.96 22.05
N TYR A 111 4.59 -6.28 22.69
CA TYR A 111 5.46 -5.30 22.02
C TYR A 111 6.31 -5.95 20.92
N ALA A 112 6.87 -7.13 21.19
CA ALA A 112 7.67 -7.87 20.21
C ALA A 112 6.85 -8.30 18.98
N GLY A 113 5.62 -8.78 19.20
CA GLY A 113 4.72 -9.20 18.13
C GLY A 113 4.21 -8.04 17.30
N ALA A 114 3.83 -6.93 17.95
CA ALA A 114 3.42 -5.69 17.29
C ALA A 114 4.55 -5.11 16.43
N THR A 115 5.78 -5.09 16.95
CA THR A 115 6.97 -4.61 16.21
C THR A 115 7.24 -5.47 14.99
N LYS A 116 7.24 -6.80 15.14
CA LYS A 116 7.41 -7.72 14.01
C LYS A 116 6.30 -7.56 12.98
N PHE A 117 5.05 -7.36 13.42
CA PHE A 117 3.91 -7.12 12.54
C PHE A 117 4.13 -5.87 11.66
N ILE A 118 4.50 -4.73 12.25
CA ILE A 118 4.79 -3.51 11.49
C ILE A 118 5.92 -3.74 10.48
N LEU A 119 6.99 -4.42 10.89
CA LEU A 119 8.15 -4.71 10.04
C LEU A 119 7.85 -5.66 8.86
N LEU A 120 6.79 -6.46 8.93
CA LEU A 120 6.36 -7.30 7.81
C LEU A 120 5.71 -6.50 6.67
N TYR A 121 5.18 -5.30 6.99
CA TYR A 121 4.42 -4.48 6.06
C TYR A 121 5.12 -3.17 5.69
N GLU A 122 6.18 -2.77 6.40
CA GLU A 122 7.09 -1.71 5.95
C GLU A 122 8.14 -2.29 4.97
N PRO A 123 8.26 -1.78 3.74
CA PRO A 123 9.31 -2.19 2.81
C PRO A 123 10.69 -2.03 3.46
N SER A 124 11.52 -3.07 3.39
CA SER A 124 12.86 -3.08 3.93
C SER A 124 13.82 -2.23 3.07
N GLU A 125 13.83 -0.92 3.30
CA GLU A 125 14.90 -0.01 2.85
C GLU A 125 15.53 0.77 4.03
N GLY A 126 15.30 0.33 5.27
CA GLY A 126 15.76 1.05 6.46
C GLY A 126 16.82 0.29 7.29
N ASN A 127 17.75 1.04 7.88
CA ASN A 127 18.66 0.51 8.91
C ASN A 127 17.86 0.20 10.20
N TYR A 128 17.43 -1.07 10.31
CA TYR A 128 16.67 -1.62 11.44
C TYR A 128 17.24 -1.24 12.82
N THR A 129 18.56 -1.09 12.91
CA THR A 129 19.26 -0.79 14.17
C THR A 129 18.86 0.56 14.75
N GLU A 130 18.71 1.59 13.92
CA GLU A 130 18.36 2.94 14.37
C GLU A 130 16.87 3.07 14.68
N LYS A 131 16.01 2.49 13.83
CA LYS A 131 14.55 2.46 14.05
C LYS A 131 14.18 1.71 15.34
N ARG A 132 14.89 0.61 15.64
CA ARG A 132 14.73 -0.14 16.89
C ARG A 132 15.10 0.68 18.12
N LYS A 133 16.19 1.45 18.07
CA LYS A 133 16.60 2.32 19.19
C LYS A 133 15.53 3.37 19.49
N GLU A 134 14.93 3.96 18.47
CA GLU A 134 13.88 4.96 18.63
C GLU A 134 12.57 4.34 19.16
N LEU A 135 12.17 3.17 18.66
CA LEU A 135 10.94 2.48 19.09
C LEU A 135 11.02 1.93 20.53
N LEU A 136 12.21 1.58 20.99
CA LEU A 136 12.44 0.99 22.32
C LEU A 136 12.97 2.01 23.34
N LYS A 137 13.08 3.29 22.98
CA LYS A 137 13.69 4.34 23.83
C LYS A 137 13.01 4.49 25.19
N ASP A 138 11.72 4.17 25.25
CA ASP A 138 10.89 4.31 26.45
C ASP A 138 10.58 2.96 27.13
N LEU A 139 11.10 1.84 26.61
CA LEU A 139 10.92 0.52 27.23
C LEU A 139 12.10 0.17 28.14
N THR A 140 11.81 -0.20 29.37
CA THR A 140 12.81 -0.72 30.29
C THR A 140 13.01 -2.23 30.09
N ILE A 141 14.22 -2.71 30.35
CA ILE A 141 14.53 -4.15 30.31
C ILE A 141 13.61 -4.93 31.27
N ASP A 142 13.27 -4.33 32.42
CA ASP A 142 12.39 -4.96 33.42
C ASP A 142 10.94 -5.14 32.93
N GLU A 143 10.45 -4.27 32.05
CA GLU A 143 9.14 -4.42 31.41
C GLU A 143 9.16 -5.52 30.36
N ILE A 144 10.25 -5.61 29.59
CA ILE A 144 10.46 -6.68 28.60
C ILE A 144 10.52 -8.04 29.30
N ILE A 145 11.27 -8.14 30.39
CA ILE A 145 11.40 -9.38 31.18
C ILE A 145 10.04 -9.78 31.75
N ARG A 146 9.28 -8.84 32.32
CA ARG A 146 7.92 -9.10 32.82
C ARG A 146 6.98 -9.62 31.73
N GLU A 147 7.06 -9.07 30.51
CA GLU A 147 6.25 -9.56 29.39
C GLU A 147 6.60 -11.01 29.01
N ILE A 148 7.89 -11.33 28.93
CA ILE A 148 8.37 -12.67 28.58
C ILE A 148 7.93 -13.69 29.63
N GLU A 149 8.06 -13.36 30.91
CA GLU A 149 7.65 -14.23 32.02
C GLU A 149 6.13 -14.46 32.04
N ASN A 150 5.34 -13.42 31.78
CA ASN A 150 3.88 -13.54 31.73
C ASN A 150 3.40 -14.38 30.54
N LYS A 151 4.09 -14.32 29.39
CA LYS A 151 3.79 -15.19 28.23
C LYS A 151 4.20 -16.65 28.45
N ARG A 152 5.19 -16.94 29.30
CA ARG A 152 5.60 -18.30 29.67
C ARG A 152 4.68 -18.98 30.69
N LYS A 153 3.85 -18.21 31.40
CA LYS A 153 2.88 -18.70 32.38
C LYS A 153 1.47 -18.95 31.81
N ARG A 154 1.24 -18.60 30.54
CA ARG A 154 0.05 -18.93 29.76
C ARG A 154 0.32 -20.16 28.91
#